data_AF-A0A831TG13-F1
#
_entry.id   AF-A0A831TG13-F1
#
_cell.length_a   1.000
_cell.length_b   1.000
_cell.length_c   1.000
_cell.angle_alpha   90.00
_cell.angle_beta   90.00
_cell.angle_gamma   90.00
#
_symmetry.space_group_name_H-M   'P 1'
#
loop_
_entity.id
_entity.type
_entity.pdbx_description
1 polymer ?
#
loop_
_entity_poly.entity_id
_entity_poly.type
_entity_poly.pdbx_seq_one_letter_code
_entity_poly.pdbx_strand_id
1 'polypeptide(L)'
;TRMRGWGHLDRLAVAPAYQGLGYGRESLEWAVQVLGSRGARRVALSTQARNARSRRMYERFGFRRVPSFDYDIYGRWLGEPVPLD
;
A
#
# COMPACT_ATOMS: atom_id res chain seq x y z
N THR A 1 9.85 4.08 -17.87
CA THR A 1 9.50 3.75 -16.47
C THR A 1 9.04 2.30 -16.38
N ARG A 2 9.61 1.49 -15.47
CA ARG A 2 9.35 0.04 -15.33
C ARG A 2 7.90 -0.35 -14.98
N MET A 3 7.03 0.62 -14.72
CA MET A 3 5.64 0.43 -14.27
C MET A 3 4.59 1.05 -15.21
N ARG A 4 4.91 1.25 -16.50
CA ARG A 4 3.91 1.73 -17.47
C ARG A 4 2.69 0.80 -17.49
N GLY A 5 1.49 1.38 -17.42
CA GLY A 5 0.22 0.65 -17.40
C GLY A 5 -0.15 0.02 -16.05
N TRP A 6 0.58 0.33 -14.99
CA TRP A 6 0.22 -0.07 -13.63
C TRP A 6 -0.61 1.02 -12.96
N GLY A 7 -1.61 0.62 -12.19
CA GLY A 7 -2.27 1.46 -11.20
C GLY A 7 -1.51 1.41 -9.89
N HIS A 8 -1.35 2.55 -9.22
CA HIS A 8 -0.73 2.60 -7.90
C HIS A 8 -1.74 3.04 -6.84
N LEU A 9 -1.90 2.23 -5.79
CA LEU A 9 -2.62 2.61 -4.58
C LEU A 9 -1.61 3.25 -3.62
N ASP A 10 -1.69 4.57 -3.47
CA ASP A 10 -0.74 5.34 -2.66
C ASP A 10 -1.01 5.17 -1.15
N ARG A 11 -2.25 5.32 -0.72
CA ARG A 11 -2.63 5.23 0.70
C ARG A 11 -3.94 4.50 0.90
N LEU A 12 -3.95 3.68 1.94
CA LEU A 12 -5.13 3.05 2.48
C LEU A 12 -5.00 3.01 4.00
N ALA A 13 -5.95 3.64 4.69
CA ALA A 13 -5.99 3.69 6.14
C ALA A 13 -7.41 3.42 6.63
N VAL A 14 -7.51 2.72 7.75
CA VAL A 14 -8.75 2.51 8.49
C VAL A 14 -8.52 3.03 9.89
N ALA A 15 -9.41 3.90 10.37
CA ALA A 15 -9.32 4.46 11.71
C ALA A 15 -9.27 3.33 12.76
N PRO A 16 -8.44 3.44 13.84
CA PRO A 16 -8.17 2.34 14.77
C PRO A 16 -9.41 1.62 15.30
N ALA A 17 -10.47 2.36 15.65
CA ALA A 17 -11.73 1.81 16.17
C ALA A 17 -12.48 0.89 15.19
N TYR A 18 -12.18 0.97 13.90
CA TYR A 18 -12.86 0.20 12.84
C TYR A 18 -11.96 -0.89 12.23
N GLN A 19 -10.76 -1.08 12.79
CA GLN A 19 -9.84 -2.07 12.28
C GLN A 19 -10.25 -3.49 12.65
N GLY A 20 -10.09 -4.45 11.74
CA GLY A 20 -10.43 -5.86 11.98
C GLY A 20 -11.86 -6.23 11.59
N LEU A 21 -12.66 -5.23 11.19
CA LEU A 21 -14.05 -5.40 10.75
C LEU A 21 -14.22 -5.63 9.24
N GLY A 22 -13.11 -5.70 8.48
CA GLY A 22 -13.14 -5.97 7.04
C GLY A 22 -12.98 -4.75 6.14
N TYR A 23 -13.15 -3.51 6.64
CA TYR A 23 -13.11 -2.30 5.81
C TYR A 23 -11.83 -2.10 4.98
N GLY A 24 -10.68 -2.55 5.49
CA GLY A 24 -9.43 -2.47 4.73
C GLY A 24 -9.44 -3.36 3.48
N ARG A 25 -10.06 -4.55 3.58
CA ARG A 25 -10.21 -5.47 2.44
C ARG A 25 -11.22 -4.92 1.44
N GLU A 26 -12.36 -4.43 1.90
CA GLU A 26 -13.41 -3.85 1.06
C GLU A 26 -12.89 -2.62 0.29
N SER A 27 -12.17 -1.74 0.98
CA SER A 27 -11.55 -0.57 0.35
C SER A 27 -10.48 -0.96 -0.68
N LEU A 28 -9.68 -1.98 -0.40
CA LEU A 28 -8.69 -2.51 -1.34
C LEU A 28 -9.35 -3.11 -2.58
N GLU A 29 -10.44 -3.85 -2.40
CA GLU A 29 -11.21 -4.43 -3.50
C GLU A 29 -11.76 -3.36 -4.43
N TRP A 30 -12.41 -2.35 -3.85
CA TRP A 30 -12.91 -1.20 -4.59
C TRP A 30 -11.80 -0.47 -5.34
N ALA A 31 -10.65 -0.22 -4.70
CA ALA A 31 -9.52 0.44 -5.34
C ALA A 31 -8.98 -0.36 -6.54
N VAL A 32 -8.86 -1.68 -6.41
CA VAL A 32 -8.42 -2.56 -7.51
C VAL A 32 -9.41 -2.52 -8.68
N GLN A 33 -10.71 -2.57 -8.41
CA GLN A 33 -11.75 -2.46 -9.45
C GLN A 33 -11.68 -1.10 -10.18
N VAL A 34 -11.53 0.00 -9.44
CA VAL A 34 -11.42 1.35 -10.03
C VAL A 34 -10.15 1.51 -10.86
N LEU A 35 -9.01 0.98 -10.40
CA LEU A 35 -7.78 1.02 -11.18
C LEU A 35 -7.90 0.17 -12.45
N GLY A 36 -8.51 -1.01 -12.35
CA GLY A 36 -8.79 -1.87 -13.50
C GLY A 36 -9.69 -1.22 -14.54
N SER A 37 -10.78 -0.57 -14.11
CA SER A 37 -11.71 0.12 -15.02
C SER A 37 -11.08 1.31 -15.73
N ARG A 38 -10.02 1.89 -15.14
CA ARG A 38 -9.19 2.95 -15.75
C ARG A 38 -8.06 2.43 -16.64
N GLY A 39 -8.03 1.13 -16.93
CA GLY A 39 -7.08 0.50 -17.86
C GLY A 39 -5.77 0.02 -17.22
N ALA A 40 -5.68 -0.03 -15.89
CA ALA A 40 -4.53 -0.65 -15.24
C ALA A 40 -4.52 -2.16 -15.53
N ARG A 41 -3.40 -2.66 -16.07
CA ARG A 41 -3.21 -4.11 -16.28
C ARG A 41 -2.64 -4.82 -15.05
N ARG A 42 -2.07 -4.04 -14.13
CA ARG A 42 -1.47 -4.48 -12.87
C ARG A 42 -1.71 -3.40 -11.82
N VAL A 43 -1.83 -3.80 -10.55
CA VAL A 43 -1.94 -2.87 -9.42
C VAL A 43 -0.75 -3.09 -8.50
N ALA A 44 -0.13 -1.99 -8.06
CA ALA A 44 0.92 -2.01 -7.04
C ALA A 44 0.60 -1.09 -5.89
N LEU A 45 1.19 -1.43 -4.74
CA LEU A 45 1.28 -0.59 -3.56
C LEU A 45 2.64 -0.86 -2.92
N SER A 46 3.11 0.07 -2.12
CA SER A 46 4.24 -0.14 -1.23
C SER A 46 3.75 -0.13 0.21
N THR A 47 4.46 -0.84 1.08
CA THR A 47 4.19 -0.86 2.52
C THR A 47 5.48 -1.08 3.26
N GLN A 48 5.54 -0.59 4.50
CA GLN A 48 6.69 -0.81 5.38
C GLN A 48 6.86 -2.30 5.66
N ALA A 49 8.12 -2.77 5.70
CA ALA A 49 8.44 -4.17 6.00
C ALA A 49 7.83 -4.65 7.34
N ARG A 50 7.81 -3.76 8.34
CA ARG A 50 7.25 -4.01 9.69
C ARG A 50 5.71 -4.01 9.75
N ASN A 51 5.02 -3.56 8.70
CA ASN A 51 3.55 -3.51 8.68
C ASN A 51 2.97 -4.89 8.33
N ALA A 52 3.15 -5.86 9.24
CA ALA A 52 2.75 -7.24 9.05
C ALA A 52 1.23 -7.38 8.86
N ARG A 53 0.43 -6.50 9.45
CA ARG A 53 -1.04 -6.47 9.30
C ARG A 53 -1.42 -6.22 7.85
N SER A 54 -0.95 -5.12 7.25
CA SER A 54 -1.26 -4.78 5.86
C SER A 54 -0.68 -5.81 4.89
N ARG A 55 0.56 -6.28 5.12
CA ARG A 55 1.18 -7.33 4.28
C ARG A 55 0.34 -8.59 4.20
N ARG A 56 -0.11 -9.12 5.33
CA ARG A 56 -0.99 -10.31 5.35
C ARG A 56 -2.32 -10.05 4.64
N MET A 57 -2.89 -8.86 4.77
CA MET A 57 -4.12 -8.49 4.06
C MET A 57 -3.89 -8.48 2.54
N TYR A 58 -2.81 -7.85 2.06
CA TYR A 58 -2.46 -7.80 0.65
C TYR A 58 -2.18 -9.19 0.07
N GLU A 59 -1.40 -10.02 0.79
CA GLU A 59 -1.09 -11.39 0.40
C GLU A 59 -2.35 -12.25 0.31
N ARG A 60 -3.27 -12.16 1.28
CA ARG A 60 -4.57 -12.84 1.24
C ARG A 60 -5.48 -12.36 0.11
N PHE A 61 -5.37 -11.08 -0.27
CA PHE A 61 -6.09 -10.53 -1.42
C PHE A 61 -5.52 -11.02 -2.76
N GLY A 62 -4.26 -11.47 -2.79
CA GLY A 62 -3.59 -12.00 -3.98
C GLY A 62 -2.43 -11.15 -4.49
N PHE A 63 -2.06 -10.07 -3.78
CA PHE A 63 -0.81 -9.36 -4.07
C PHE A 63 0.38 -10.25 -3.73
N ARG A 64 1.47 -10.09 -4.49
CA ARG A 64 2.73 -10.80 -4.27
C ARG A 64 3.85 -9.79 -4.10
N ARG A 65 4.73 -10.01 -3.11
CA ARG A 65 5.94 -9.18 -2.95
C ARG A 65 6.84 -9.36 -4.17
N VAL A 66 7.38 -8.26 -4.67
CA VAL A 66 8.33 -8.25 -5.78
C VAL A 66 9.62 -7.57 -5.30
N PRO A 67 10.65 -8.35 -4.87
CA PRO A 67 11.86 -7.79 -4.24
C PRO A 67 12.63 -6.80 -5.12
N SER A 68 12.51 -6.90 -6.44
CA SER A 68 13.13 -5.95 -7.38
C SER A 68 12.51 -4.55 -7.38
N PHE A 69 11.44 -4.33 -6.63
CA PHE A 69 10.81 -3.02 -6.39
C PHE A 69 10.93 -2.56 -4.94
N ASP A 70 11.73 -3.22 -4.10
CA ASP A 70 12.06 -2.68 -2.79
C ASP A 70 12.97 -1.44 -2.94
N TYR A 71 12.83 -0.48 -2.03
CA TYR A 71 13.60 0.74 -2.04
C TYR A 71 13.84 1.23 -0.61
N ASP A 72 14.99 1.86 -0.41
CA ASP A 72 15.30 2.58 0.82
C ASP A 72 14.66 3.97 0.79
N ILE A 73 14.19 4.42 1.95
CA ILE A 73 13.69 5.77 2.13
C ILE A 73 14.80 6.59 2.77
N TYR A 74 15.31 7.57 2.04
CA TYR A 74 16.27 8.55 2.55
C TYR A 74 15.52 9.83 2.92
N GLY A 75 15.76 10.33 4.13
CA GLY A 75 15.18 11.57 4.62
C GLY A 75 16.22 12.41 5.35
N ARG A 76 16.03 13.73 5.31
CA ARG A 76 16.80 14.70 6.11
C ARG A 76 15.81 15.58 6.84
N TRP A 77 16.02 15.76 8.14
CA TRP A 77 15.30 16.77 8.91
C TRP A 77 15.69 18.17 8.44
N LEU A 78 14.69 18.99 8.11
CA LEU A 78 14.89 20.41 7.75
C LEU A 78 14.86 21.34 8.97
N GLY A 79 14.56 20.80 10.16
CA GLY A 79 14.53 21.49 11.45
C GLY A 79 14.83 20.50 12.58
N GLU A 80 14.50 20.86 13.83
CA GLU A 80 14.70 19.93 14.95
C GLU A 80 13.84 18.65 14.77
N PRO A 81 14.41 17.45 15.03
CA PRO A 81 13.66 16.21 14.95
C PRO A 81 12.47 16.24 15.94
N VAL A 82 11.26 16.03 15.43
CA VAL A 82 10.11 15.75 16.30
C VAL A 82 10.13 14.25 16.59
N PRO A 83 10.16 13.83 17.87
CA PRO A 83 10.04 12.41 18.21
C PRO A 83 8.76 11.84 17.60
N LEU A 84 8.88 10.72 16.89
CA LEU A 84 7.73 9.90 16.53
C LEU A 84 7.44 9.04 17.76
N ASP A 85 6.32 9.32 18.42
CA ASP A 85 5.75 8.43 19.43
C ASP A 85 5.32 7.08 18.84
#